data_AF-A0A2T0R137-F1
#
_entry.id   AF-A0A2T0R137-F1
#
_cell.length_a   1.000
_cell.length_b   1.000
_cell.length_c   1.000
_cell.angle_alpha   90.00
_cell.angle_beta   90.00
_cell.angle_gamma   90.00
#
_symmetry.space_group_name_H-M   'P 1'
#
loop_
_entity.id
_entity.type
_entity.pdbx_description
1 polymer ?
#
loop_
_entity_poly.entity_id
_entity_poly.type
_entity_poly.pdbx_seq_one_letter_code
_entity_poly.pdbx_strand_id
1 'polypeptide(L)' 'MSSSTTGLFAGLLLALIGGVAGLGWFLLALLFAAIGYLVGAHLEGRVDLLSLLPGRSRG' A
#
# COMPACT_ATOMS: atom_id res chain seq x y z
N MET A 1 8.33 10.26 -10.75
CA MET A 1 8.04 9.24 -11.78
C MET A 1 6.58 9.39 -12.20
N SER A 2 6.21 9.06 -13.45
CA SER A 2 4.80 9.13 -13.84
C SER A 2 4.01 8.02 -13.15
N SER A 3 2.73 8.26 -12.87
CA SER A 3 1.84 7.24 -12.27
C SER A 3 1.77 5.97 -13.11
N SER A 4 1.87 6.09 -14.44
CA SER A 4 1.93 4.95 -15.35
C SER A 4 3.18 4.09 -15.12
N THR A 5 4.34 4.71 -14.93
CA THR A 5 5.59 3.97 -14.66
C THR A 5 5.53 3.28 -13.31
N THR A 6 4.99 3.95 -12.28
CA THR A 6 4.81 3.34 -10.96
C THR A 6 3.85 2.14 -11.01
N GLY A 7 2.72 2.27 -11.73
CA GLY A 7 1.77 1.18 -11.92
C GLY A 7 2.37 -0.02 -12.64
N LEU A 8 3.19 0.21 -13.67
CA LEU A 8 3.90 -0.83 -14.40
C LEU A 8 4.84 -1.63 -13.48
N PHE A 9 5.67 -0.94 -12.69
CA PHE A 9 6.57 -1.63 -11.75
C PHE A 9 5.82 -2.37 -10.65
N ALA A 10 4.78 -1.76 -10.08
CA ALA A 10 3.95 -2.40 -9.07
C ALA A 10 3.34 -3.72 -9.59
N GLY A 11 2.76 -3.70 -10.80
CA GLY A 11 2.16 -4.88 -11.42
C GLY A 11 3.18 -5.98 -11.74
N LEU A 12 4.34 -5.62 -12.28
CA LEU A 12 5.40 -6.58 -12.59
C LEU A 12 5.93 -7.28 -11.34
N LEU A 13 6.14 -6.54 -10.25
CA LEU A 13 6.59 -7.10 -8.98
C LEU A 13 5.54 -8.04 -8.39
N LEU A 14 4.27 -7.64 -8.38
CA LEU A 14 3.16 -8.47 -7.91
C LEU A 14 3.04 -9.77 -8.71
N ALA A 15 3.13 -9.70 -10.04
CA ALA A 15 3.11 -10.87 -10.91
C ALA A 15 4.29 -11.81 -10.65
N LEU A 16 5.50 -11.27 -10.47
CA LEU A 16 6.70 -12.04 -10.14
C LEU A 16 6.54 -12.81 -8.82
N ILE A 17 6.07 -12.14 -7.78
CA ILE A 17 5.89 -12.74 -6.46
C ILE A 17 4.84 -13.86 -6.53
N GLY A 18 3.71 -13.62 -7.19
CA GLY A 18 2.67 -14.63 -7.36
C GLY A 18 3.10 -15.82 -8.20
N GLY A 19 3.89 -15.60 -9.24
CA GLY A 19 4.39 -16.66 -10.12
C GLY A 19 5.49 -17.52 -9.50
N VAL A 20 6.42 -16.92 -8.75
CA VAL A 20 7.60 -17.63 -8.20
C VAL A 20 7.30 -18.26 -6.84
N ALA A 21 6.62 -17.53 -5.96
CA ALA A 21 6.44 -17.95 -4.58
C ALA A 21 5.03 -18.51 -4.32
N GLY A 22 4.06 -18.25 -5.21
CA GLY A 22 2.68 -18.70 -5.07
C GLY A 22 1.80 -17.75 -4.26
N LEU A 23 0.53 -18.14 -4.07
CA LEU A 23 -0.52 -17.24 -3.57
C LEU A 23 -0.27 -16.71 -2.15
N GLY A 24 0.24 -17.54 -1.23
CA GLY A 24 0.47 -17.10 0.16
C GLY A 24 1.47 -15.94 0.25
N TRP A 25 2.57 -16.03 -0.49
CA TRP A 25 3.60 -14.99 -0.56
C TRP A 25 3.15 -13.76 -1.34
N PHE A 26 2.32 -13.95 -2.38
CA PHE A 26 1.66 -12.85 -3.08
C PHE A 26 0.78 -12.02 -2.14
N LEU A 27 -0.07 -12.67 -1.34
CA LEU A 27 -0.92 -11.98 -0.37
C LEU A 27 -0.08 -11.26 0.70
N LEU A 28 0.99 -11.88 1.16
CA LEU A 28 1.92 -11.25 2.10
C LEU A 28 2.56 -10.00 1.49
N ALA A 29 3.04 -10.08 0.24
CA ALA A 29 3.60 -8.93 -0.45
C ALA A 29 2.58 -7.81 -0.68
N LEU A 30 1.34 -8.18 -1.02
CA LEU A 30 0.24 -7.22 -1.16
C LEU A 30 -0.05 -6.51 0.17
N LEU A 31 -0.01 -7.25 1.29
CA LEU A 31 -0.16 -6.69 2.64
C LEU A 31 0.95 -5.68 2.95
N PHE A 32 2.22 -6.06 2.73
CA PHE A 32 3.35 -5.15 2.95
C PHE A 32 3.29 -3.92 2.05
N ALA A 33 2.90 -4.08 0.79
CA ALA A 33 2.73 -2.97 -0.16
C ALA A 33 1.63 -2.01 0.31
N ALA A 34 0.50 -2.52 0.78
CA ALA A 34 -0.60 -1.71 1.30
C ALA A 34 -0.18 -0.94 2.57
N ILE A 35 0.49 -1.61 3.51
CA ILE A 35 0.99 -0.98 4.75
C ILE A 35 2.02 0.12 4.40
N GLY A 36 2.99 -0.18 3.54
CA GLY A 36 4.02 0.79 3.14
C GLY A 36 3.41 2.01 2.43
N TYR A 37 2.44 1.79 1.53
CA TYR A 37 1.70 2.87 0.88
C TYR A 37 0.95 3.74 1.89
N LEU A 38 0.26 3.12 2.85
CA LEU A 38 -0.54 3.82 3.84
C LEU A 38 0.34 4.69 4.76
N VAL A 39 1.48 4.14 5.21
CA VAL A 39 2.46 4.87 6.01
C VAL A 39 3.07 6.03 5.20
N GLY A 40 3.48 5.79 3.96
CA GLY A 40 4.01 6.83 3.08
C GLY A 40 3.00 7.95 2.82
N ALA A 41 1.75 7.58 2.51
CA ALA A 41 0.67 8.53 2.28
C ALA A 41 0.34 9.36 3.54
N HIS A 42 0.51 8.79 4.74
CA HIS A 42 0.38 9.51 6.00
C HIS A 42 1.52 10.50 6.23
N LEU A 43 2.77 10.08 6.00
CA LEU A 43 3.94 10.95 6.12
C LEU A 43 3.93 12.10 5.11
N GLU A 44 3.39 11.86 3.91
CA GLU A 44 3.18 12.90 2.89
C GLU A 44 2.01 13.85 3.24
N GLY A 45 1.28 13.61 4.34
CA GLY A 45 0.13 14.41 4.73
C GLY A 45 -1.09 14.27 3.81
N ARG A 46 -1.06 13.32 2.85
CA ARG A 46 -2.18 13.06 1.94
C ARG A 46 -3.30 12.27 2.60
N VAL A 47 -2.94 11.44 3.58
CA VAL A 47 -3.88 10.62 4.34
C VAL A 47 -3.74 10.98 5.80
N ASP A 48 -4.77 11.63 6.36
CA ASP A 48 -4.83 11.84 7.79
C ASP A 48 -5.42 10.60 8.47
N LEU A 49 -4.54 9.67 8.87
CA LEU A 49 -4.93 8.47 9.60
C LEU A 49 -5.59 8.79 10.94
N LEU A 50 -5.34 9.99 11.51
CA LEU A 50 -5.99 10.44 12.74
C LEU A 50 -7.44 10.86 12.51
N SER A 51 -7.78 11.35 11.32
CA SER A 51 -9.15 11.72 10.94
C SER A 51 -10.06 10.49 10.75
N LEU A 52 -9.48 9.33 10.45
CA LEU A 52 -10.19 8.07 10.29
C LEU A 52 -10.42 7.33 11.62
N LEU A 53 -9.86 7.81 12.74
CA LEU A 53 -10.07 7.22 14.05
C LEU A 53 -11.43 7.69 14.62
N PRO A 54 -12.47 6.83 14.66
CA PRO A 54 -13.80 7.22 15.12
C PRO A 54 -13.75 7.36 16.64
N GLY A 55 -13.54 8.58 17.14
CA GLY A 55 -13.51 8.81 18.59
C GLY A 55 -13.04 10.18 19.07
N ARG A 56 -12.39 10.99 18.22
CA ARG A 56 -11.81 12.29 18.66
C ARG A 56 -12.63 13.54 18.29
N SER A 57 -13.86 13.36 17.79
CA SER A 57 -14.83 14.44 17.66
C SER A 57 -15.84 14.35 18.80
N ARG A 58 -15.51 14.96 19.94
CA ARG A 58 -16.40 15.52 20.98
C ARG A 58 -15.55 15.94 22.20
N GLY A 59 -15.38 17.25 22.36
CA GLY A 59 -14.75 17.90 23.51
C GLY A 59 -13.84 19.05 23.08
#